data_AF-A0A3D1BL69-F1
#
_entry.id   AF-A0A3D1BL69-F1
#
_cell.length_a   1.000
_cell.length_b   1.000
_cell.length_c   1.000
_cell.angle_alpha   90.00
_cell.angle_beta   90.00
_cell.angle_gamma   90.00
#
_symmetry.space_group_name_H-M   'P 1'
#
loop_
_entity.id
_entity.type
_entity.pdbx_description
1 polymer ?
#
loop_
_entity_poly.entity_id
_entity_poly.type
_entity_poly.pdbx_seq_one_letter_code
_entity_poly.pdbx_strand_id
1 'polypeptide(L)'
;MAKKPGGKEEEYFARLEYETRKKLEEGKHKKLAEEEKKRLKELHYMRCPKCGMDLIEIDYKGIKIDKCSECEGIWLDAGELEAVAKLEKSGLDKLFSVFKK
;
A
#
# COMPACT_ATOMS: atom_id res chain seq x y z
N MET A 1 50.96 33.08 10.52
CA MET A 1 50.51 31.84 11.19
C MET A 1 49.00 31.84 11.16
N ALA A 2 48.38 30.96 10.37
CA ALA A 2 46.92 30.86 10.32
C ALA A 2 46.43 30.41 11.71
N LYS A 3 45.55 31.20 12.34
CA LYS A 3 44.99 30.86 13.66
C LYS A 3 44.23 29.55 13.49
N LYS A 4 44.57 28.56 14.31
CA LYS A 4 43.88 27.26 14.37
C LYS A 4 42.39 27.56 14.68
N PRO A 5 41.44 27.10 13.85
CA PRO A 5 40.01 27.34 14.10
C PRO A 5 39.67 26.88 15.52
N GLY A 6 38.93 27.70 16.27
CA GLY A 6 38.70 27.47 17.69
C GLY A 6 37.78 26.25 17.88
N GLY A 7 37.94 25.48 18.96
CA GLY A 7 37.20 24.21 19.17
C GLY A 7 35.67 24.28 19.03
N LYS A 8 35.06 25.48 19.10
CA LYS A 8 33.64 25.71 18.80
C LYS A 8 33.27 25.50 17.32
N GLU A 9 34.17 25.81 16.39
CA GLU A 9 33.97 25.60 14.95
C GLU A 9 34.03 24.10 14.63
N GLU A 10 34.98 23.37 15.25
CA GLU A 10 35.10 21.92 15.11
C GLU A 10 33.85 21.17 15.61
N GLU A 11 33.32 21.55 16.79
CA GLU A 11 32.06 20.99 17.31
C GLU A 11 30.85 21.28 16.41
N TYR A 12 30.79 22.48 15.84
CA TYR A 12 29.73 22.88 14.91
C TYR A 12 29.75 22.03 13.64
N PHE A 13 30.94 21.84 13.04
CA PHE A 13 31.10 20.98 11.87
C PHE A 13 30.75 19.52 12.17
N ALA A 14 31.19 18.98 13.31
CA ALA A 14 30.85 17.61 13.73
C ALA A 14 29.33 17.39 13.87
N ARG A 15 28.61 18.38 14.41
CA ARG A 15 27.14 18.32 14.55
C ARG A 15 26.45 18.36 13.18
N LEU A 16 26.88 19.25 12.28
CA LEU A 16 26.35 19.34 10.92
C LEU A 16 26.58 18.05 10.13
N GLU A 17 27.76 17.45 10.23
CA GLU A 17 28.09 16.18 9.58
C GLU A 17 27.21 15.04 10.10
N TYR A 18 27.00 14.97 11.42
CA TYR A 18 26.10 13.99 12.04
C TYR A 18 24.66 14.18 11.55
N GLU A 19 24.14 15.39 11.58
CA GLU A 19 22.78 15.70 11.10
C GLU A 19 22.60 15.37 9.62
N THR A 20 23.60 15.69 8.79
CA THR A 20 23.59 15.39 7.35
C THR A 20 23.59 13.89 7.10
N ARG A 21 24.45 13.15 7.82
CA ARG A 21 24.53 11.68 7.73
C ARG A 21 23.23 11.02 8.18
N LYS A 22 22.65 11.48 9.29
CA LYS A 22 21.36 11.00 9.79
C LYS A 22 20.24 11.23 8.77
N LYS A 23 20.16 12.43 8.18
CA LYS A 23 19.18 12.73 7.11
C LYS A 23 19.39 11.85 5.86
N LEU A 24 20.65 11.59 5.49
CA LEU A 24 20.97 10.71 4.36
C LEU A 24 20.54 9.27 4.64
N GLU A 25 20.80 8.75 5.83
CA GLU A 25 20.37 7.42 6.26
C GLU A 25 18.85 7.30 6.28
N GLU A 26 18.15 8.25 6.92
CA GLU A 26 16.68 8.31 6.90
C GLU A 26 16.13 8.37 5.47
N GLY A 27 16.76 9.16 4.60
CA GLY A 27 16.40 9.23 3.18
C GLY A 27 16.59 7.90 2.45
N LYS A 28 17.68 7.18 2.71
CA LYS A 28 17.92 5.82 2.16
C LYS A 28 16.86 4.84 2.66
N HIS A 29 16.56 4.83 3.96
CA HIS A 29 15.53 3.95 4.52
C HIS A 29 14.14 4.21 3.91
N LYS A 30 13.76 5.48 3.73
CA LYS A 30 12.50 5.85 3.08
C LYS A 30 12.43 5.37 1.63
N LYS A 31 13.52 5.52 0.87
CA LYS A 31 13.59 5.03 -0.52
C LYS A 31 13.43 3.52 -0.60
N LEU A 32 14.17 2.78 0.24
CA LEU A 32 14.06 1.32 0.29
C LEU A 32 12.64 0.86 0.65
N ALA A 33 11.98 1.52 1.59
CA ALA A 33 10.60 1.20 1.96
C ALA A 33 9.60 1.45 0.82
N GLU A 34 9.77 2.55 0.07
CA GLU A 34 8.91 2.87 -1.08
C GLU A 34 9.13 1.90 -2.25
N GLU A 35 10.39 1.54 -2.53
CA GLU A 35 10.75 0.53 -3.54
C GLU A 35 10.15 -0.84 -3.19
N GLU A 36 10.22 -1.26 -1.92
CA GLU A 36 9.63 -2.51 -1.48
C GLU A 36 8.10 -2.49 -1.59
N LYS A 37 7.47 -1.39 -1.19
CA LYS A 37 6.02 -1.21 -1.37
C LYS A 37 5.61 -1.31 -2.84
N LYS A 38 6.38 -0.70 -3.74
CA LYS A 38 6.14 -0.78 -5.18
C LYS A 38 6.26 -2.22 -5.69
N ARG A 39 7.33 -2.92 -5.29
CA ARG A 39 7.56 -4.34 -5.64
C ARG A 39 6.40 -5.23 -5.17
N LEU A 40 5.96 -5.06 -3.92
CA LEU A 40 4.85 -5.84 -3.36
C LEU A 40 3.53 -5.56 -4.09
N LYS A 41 3.27 -4.30 -4.46
CA LYS A 41 2.09 -3.94 -5.26
C LYS A 41 2.10 -4.62 -6.61
N GLU A 42 3.22 -4.60 -7.32
CA GLU A 42 3.35 -5.24 -8.64
C GLU A 42 3.20 -6.77 -8.55
N LEU A 43 3.77 -7.40 -7.52
CA LEU A 43 3.69 -8.85 -7.33
C LEU A 43 2.25 -9.36 -7.13
N HIS A 44 1.41 -8.59 -6.44
CA HIS A 44 0.03 -8.99 -6.12
C HIS A 44 -1.02 -8.38 -7.06
N TYR A 45 -0.61 -7.51 -7.99
CA TYR A 45 -1.54 -6.86 -8.91
C TYR A 45 -2.27 -7.90 -9.77
N MET A 46 -3.61 -7.86 -9.76
CA MET A 46 -4.48 -8.85 -10.42
C MET A 46 -4.20 -10.31 -10.03
N ARG A 47 -3.67 -10.53 -8.82
CA ARG A 47 -3.47 -11.87 -8.25
C ARG A 47 -4.41 -12.09 -7.08
N CYS A 48 -5.03 -13.26 -7.04
CA CYS A 48 -5.88 -13.69 -5.95
C CYS A 48 -5.02 -13.86 -4.69
N PRO A 49 -5.24 -13.10 -3.61
CA PRO A 49 -4.45 -13.23 -2.39
C PRO A 49 -4.78 -14.52 -1.60
N LYS A 50 -5.80 -15.29 -2.00
CA LYS A 50 -6.08 -16.61 -1.42
C LYS A 50 -5.19 -17.72 -1.99
N CYS A 51 -5.01 -17.77 -3.31
CA CYS A 51 -4.30 -18.87 -3.97
C CYS A 51 -3.19 -18.45 -4.94
N GLY A 52 -2.99 -17.16 -5.20
CA GLY A 52 -1.95 -16.61 -6.08
C GLY A 52 -2.25 -16.66 -7.58
N MET A 53 -3.39 -17.22 -7.99
CA MET A 53 -3.80 -17.29 -9.41
C MET A 53 -4.38 -15.97 -9.90
N ASP A 54 -4.48 -15.80 -11.22
CA ASP A 54 -4.94 -14.55 -11.83
C ASP A 54 -6.41 -14.24 -11.48
N LEU A 55 -6.69 -12.94 -11.32
CA LEU A 55 -8.03 -12.37 -11.26
C LEU A 55 -8.48 -12.01 -12.67
N ILE A 56 -9.73 -12.35 -12.99
CA ILE A 56 -10.38 -12.11 -14.27
C ILE A 56 -11.57 -11.19 -14.02
N GLU A 57 -11.62 -10.07 -14.74
CA GLU A 57 -12.76 -9.15 -14.70
C GLU A 57 -13.98 -9.81 -15.37
N ILE A 58 -15.12 -9.81 -14.68
CA ILE A 58 -16.40 -10.28 -15.20
C ILE A 58 -17.48 -9.21 -15.01
N ASP A 59 -18.46 -9.17 -15.90
CA ASP A 59 -19.64 -8.30 -15.76
C ASP A 59 -20.74 -9.05 -14.98
N TYR A 60 -21.09 -8.54 -13.80
CA TYR A 60 -22.22 -8.99 -13.01
C TYR A 60 -23.28 -7.89 -12.95
N LYS A 61 -24.36 -8.06 -13.75
CA LYS A 61 -25.52 -7.14 -13.77
C LYS A 61 -25.10 -5.67 -14.04
N GLY A 62 -24.07 -5.46 -14.88
CA GLY A 62 -23.52 -4.14 -15.21
C GLY A 62 -22.46 -3.62 -14.24
N ILE A 63 -22.04 -4.44 -13.27
CA ILE A 63 -20.94 -4.13 -12.34
C ILE A 63 -19.75 -5.02 -12.72
N LYS A 64 -18.60 -4.40 -12.99
CA LYS A 64 -17.35 -5.13 -13.18
C LYS A 64 -16.88 -5.65 -11.83
N ILE A 65 -16.56 -6.93 -11.75
CA ILE A 65 -16.05 -7.56 -10.52
C ILE A 65 -14.90 -8.49 -10.88
N ASP A 66 -13.95 -8.68 -9.97
CA ASP A 66 -12.81 -9.55 -10.20
C ASP A 66 -13.06 -10.95 -9.63
N LYS A 67 -13.06 -11.97 -10.49
CA LYS A 67 -13.17 -13.38 -10.11
C LYS A 67 -11.83 -14.09 -10.26
N CYS A 68 -11.42 -14.83 -9.24
CA CYS A 68 -10.27 -15.71 -9.34
C CYS A 68 -10.56 -16.88 -10.30
N SER A 69 -9.61 -17.13 -11.20
CA SER A 69 -9.69 -18.20 -12.21
C SER A 69 -9.71 -19.62 -11.62
N GLU A 70 -9.22 -19.81 -10.40
CA GLU A 70 -9.01 -21.13 -9.80
C GLU A 70 -9.90 -21.37 -8.57
N CYS A 71 -9.77 -20.54 -7.54
CA CYS A 71 -10.45 -20.78 -6.27
C CYS A 71 -11.86 -20.17 -6.18
N GLU A 72 -12.33 -19.58 -7.28
CA GLU A 72 -13.62 -18.91 -7.43
C GLU A 72 -13.91 -17.77 -6.44
N GLY A 73 -12.86 -17.23 -5.79
CA GLY A 73 -13.00 -16.08 -4.91
C GLY A 73 -13.39 -14.81 -5.69
N ILE A 74 -14.29 -14.02 -5.14
CA ILE A 74 -14.72 -12.73 -5.69
C ILE A 74 -14.04 -11.60 -4.92
N TRP A 75 -13.47 -10.66 -5.67
CA TRP A 75 -12.80 -9.47 -5.19
C TRP A 75 -13.56 -8.26 -5.72
N LEU A 76 -13.90 -7.35 -4.80
CA LEU A 76 -14.69 -6.16 -5.08
C LEU A 76 -13.91 -4.95 -4.62
N ASP A 77 -13.82 -3.94 -5.49
CA ASP A 77 -13.22 -2.67 -5.15
C ASP A 77 -14.15 -1.83 -4.27
N ALA A 78 -13.61 -0.77 -3.69
CA ALA A 78 -14.37 0.16 -2.86
C ALA A 78 -15.54 0.75 -3.66
N GLY A 79 -16.77 0.57 -3.18
CA GLY A 79 -18.00 1.04 -3.84
C GLY A 79 -18.70 -0.01 -4.71
N GLU A 80 -18.00 -1.04 -5.18
CA GLU A 80 -18.61 -2.12 -5.98
C GLU A 80 -19.50 -3.01 -5.11
N LEU A 81 -19.05 -3.29 -3.89
CA LEU A 81 -19.81 -4.08 -2.93
C LEU A 81 -21.15 -3.42 -2.58
N GLU A 82 -21.19 -2.10 -2.39
CA GLU A 82 -22.43 -1.33 -2.18
C GLU A 82 -23.33 -1.32 -3.43
N ALA A 83 -22.74 -1.31 -4.63
CA ALA A 83 -23.50 -1.41 -5.87
C ALA A 83 -24.16 -2.78 -6.01
N VAL A 84 -23.44 -3.87 -5.71
CA VAL A 84 -23.96 -5.24 -5.69
C VAL A 84 -25.06 -5.38 -4.62
N ALA A 85 -24.86 -4.81 -3.43
CA ALA A 85 -25.83 -4.83 -2.33
C ALA A 85 -27.21 -4.30 -2.74
N LYS A 86 -27.22 -3.15 -3.41
CA LYS A 86 -28.47 -2.48 -3.84
C LYS A 86 -29.29 -3.30 -4.83
N LEU A 87 -28.63 -4.18 -5.59
CA LEU A 87 -29.28 -5.09 -6.53
C LEU A 87 -29.93 -6.29 -5.80
N GLU A 88 -29.42 -6.66 -4.62
CA GLU A 88 -29.77 -7.88 -3.87
C GLU A 88 -30.49 -7.53 -2.55
N LYS A 89 -31.73 -7.03 -2.65
CA LYS A 89 -32.52 -6.41 -1.55
C LYS A 89 -32.90 -7.29 -0.33
N SER A 90 -32.40 -8.51 -0.16
CA SER A 90 -32.95 -9.42 0.89
C SER A 90 -31.95 -10.20 1.74
N GLY A 91 -30.84 -10.70 1.16
CA GLY A 91 -29.86 -11.52 1.88
C GLY A 91 -28.60 -10.74 2.29
N LEU A 92 -28.12 -9.88 1.41
CA LEU A 92 -26.87 -9.16 1.56
C LEU A 92 -26.97 -8.01 2.57
N ASP A 93 -28.10 -7.30 2.65
CA ASP A 93 -28.33 -6.21 3.62
C ASP A 93 -28.14 -6.63 5.08
N LYS A 94 -28.47 -7.89 5.41
CA LYS A 94 -28.25 -8.45 6.76
C LYS A 94 -26.78 -8.78 7.03
N LEU A 95 -26.03 -9.15 5.99
CA LEU A 95 -24.58 -9.32 6.09
C LEU A 95 -23.89 -7.95 6.28
N PHE A 96 -24.38 -6.92 5.59
CA PHE A 96 -23.85 -5.55 5.68
C PHE A 96 -23.98 -4.91 7.06
N SER A 97 -25.04 -5.19 7.82
CA SER A 97 -25.18 -4.65 9.18
C SER A 97 -24.13 -5.17 10.16
N VAL A 98 -23.43 -6.26 9.82
CA VAL A 98 -22.33 -6.82 10.62
C VAL A 98 -20.99 -6.13 10.32
N PHE A 99 -20.76 -5.76 9.05
CA PHE A 99 -19.52 -5.13 8.61
C PHE A 99 -19.53 -3.60 8.72
N LYS A 100 -20.71 -2.99 8.78
CA LYS A 100 -20.88 -1.55 9.00
C LYS A 100 -20.71 -1.23 10.49
N LYS A 101 -19.46 -0.99 10.90
CA LYS A 101 -19.13 -0.45 12.21
C LYS A 101 -19.36 1.06 12.27
#